data_AF-A0A2Z2NRN8-F1
#
_entry.id   AF-A0A2Z2NRN8-F1
#
_cell.length_a   1.000
_cell.length_b   1.000
_cell.length_c   1.000
_cell.angle_alpha   90.00
_cell.angle_beta   90.00
_cell.angle_gamma   90.00
#
_symmetry.space_group_name_H-M   'P 1'
#
loop_
_entity.id
_entity.type
_entity.pdbx_description
1 polymer ?
#
loop_
_entity_poly.entity_id
_entity_poly.type
_entity_poly.pdbx_seq_one_letter_code
_entity_poly.pdbx_strand_id
1 'polypeptide(L)'
;MTDSQANTMFKESPAELSQSAFVQRFGDIYEHSAWVAERSWAQGVNASHNQVSALAALMADVLSQASEQEQMQLIRAHPDLAGKAALQGELTDDSTDEQSSAGLDQCTAEELAHFQQLNDAYKARFDIPFIMAVRHSNRHQILAGFEERLQNEPAAEFARALAEINRIALFRLQTQAEPLYPRDMIGYGNQPPKVTWPGKARIAVQFVINYEEGAENCVLHGDKASEAFLSEIVGAQALPGVRHMNMESIYEYGSRVGFWRLHKLFTERKLPVTVFGVAMALERNPEAVAAMLSADWEIASHGYRWIDYQYMDEAEEKAHMLKAIEIHTRVTGQRPTGWYLGRCSPNTHRLVAEEGGFAYNADSYADDVPYWDADFGDKPQLIVPYTLDANDMRFASPQGFNAGDQFFNYLKDSFDTLHTEGLDTPRMMSIGLHCRLVGRPGRIAALARFLDYVQSFDDAWVARRIDIAEHWQLHHPAGN
;
A
#
# COMPACT_ATOMS: atom_id res chain seq x y z
N MET A 1 -5.39 -10.84 -6.40
CA MET A 1 -6.12 -9.90 -7.29
C MET A 1 -5.26 -8.67 -7.33
N THR A 2 -4.99 -8.07 -8.49
CA THR A 2 -4.18 -6.85 -8.56
C THR A 2 -5.11 -5.65 -8.45
N ASP A 3 -4.98 -4.90 -7.36
CA ASP A 3 -5.85 -3.82 -6.87
C ASP A 3 -5.86 -2.52 -7.68
N SER A 4 -5.65 -2.57 -8.99
CA SER A 4 -6.04 -1.43 -9.84
C SER A 4 -7.58 -1.34 -10.03
N GLN A 5 -8.35 -2.12 -9.26
CA GLN A 5 -9.76 -2.44 -9.49
C GLN A 5 -10.71 -1.83 -8.46
N ALA A 6 -10.18 -1.28 -7.34
CA ALA A 6 -10.99 -0.66 -6.29
C ALA A 6 -11.47 0.76 -6.66
N ASN A 7 -10.69 1.49 -7.47
CA ASN A 7 -11.02 2.84 -7.95
C ASN A 7 -11.29 2.82 -9.45
N THR A 8 -12.43 2.28 -9.86
CA THR A 8 -12.97 2.51 -11.21
C THR A 8 -14.36 3.10 -11.07
N MET A 9 -14.58 4.29 -11.65
CA MET A 9 -15.91 4.89 -11.79
C MET A 9 -16.33 4.90 -13.24
N PHE A 10 -17.64 4.82 -13.47
CA PHE A 10 -18.19 4.97 -14.81
C PHE A 10 -18.13 6.43 -15.26
N LYS A 11 -17.75 6.65 -16.52
CA LYS A 11 -17.71 7.98 -17.17
C LYS A 11 -19.04 8.73 -17.12
N GLU A 12 -20.12 7.99 -17.33
CA GLU A 12 -21.48 8.44 -17.08
C GLU A 12 -21.99 7.72 -15.84
N SER A 13 -22.39 8.51 -14.85
CA SER A 13 -22.92 8.10 -13.55
C SER A 13 -24.12 7.16 -13.72
N PRO A 14 -24.03 5.87 -13.31
CA PRO A 14 -25.17 4.96 -13.28
C PRO A 14 -26.35 5.54 -12.50
N ALA A 15 -26.07 6.30 -11.43
CA ALA A 15 -27.10 6.95 -10.62
C ALA A 15 -27.87 8.06 -11.35
N GLU A 16 -27.35 8.58 -12.46
CA GLU A 16 -27.99 9.63 -13.25
C GLU A 16 -28.74 9.09 -14.49
N LEU A 17 -28.62 7.79 -14.77
CA LEU A 17 -29.30 7.17 -15.90
C LEU A 17 -30.82 7.06 -15.67
N SER A 18 -31.60 6.95 -16.75
CA SER A 18 -32.97 6.45 -16.64
C SER A 18 -32.96 4.91 -16.50
N GLN A 19 -34.05 4.32 -16.00
CA GLN A 19 -34.19 2.85 -15.94
C GLN A 19 -33.87 2.18 -17.28
N SER A 20 -34.40 2.71 -18.39
CA SER A 20 -34.17 2.13 -19.71
C SER A 20 -32.72 2.24 -20.16
N ALA A 21 -32.06 3.37 -19.87
CA ALA A 21 -30.64 3.56 -20.20
C ALA A 21 -29.73 2.68 -19.33
N PHE A 22 -30.08 2.50 -18.05
CA PHE A 22 -29.36 1.62 -17.13
C PHE A 22 -29.44 0.16 -17.59
N VAL A 23 -30.64 -0.35 -17.90
CA VAL A 23 -30.82 -1.74 -18.36
C VAL A 23 -30.19 -1.95 -19.74
N GLN A 24 -30.27 -0.97 -20.65
CA GLN A 24 -29.60 -1.05 -21.95
C GLN A 24 -28.07 -1.18 -21.80
N ARG A 25 -27.48 -0.52 -20.80
CA ARG A 25 -26.04 -0.50 -20.58
C ARG A 25 -25.54 -1.71 -19.80
N PHE A 26 -26.26 -2.10 -18.75
CA PHE A 26 -25.81 -3.12 -17.80
C PHE A 26 -26.57 -4.45 -17.89
N GLY A 27 -27.55 -4.57 -18.79
CA GLY A 27 -28.40 -5.76 -18.93
C GLY A 27 -27.64 -7.02 -19.35
N ASP A 28 -26.55 -6.88 -20.09
CA ASP A 28 -25.76 -8.01 -20.61
C ASP A 28 -24.60 -8.42 -19.67
N ILE A 29 -24.41 -7.72 -18.55
CA ILE A 29 -23.34 -8.01 -17.58
C ILE A 29 -23.44 -9.44 -17.03
N TYR A 30 -24.66 -9.96 -16.85
CA TYR A 30 -24.93 -11.33 -16.37
C TYR A 30 -25.44 -12.26 -17.49
N GLU A 31 -24.90 -12.15 -18.71
CA GLU A 31 -25.14 -13.05 -19.85
C GLU A 31 -26.62 -13.43 -20.08
N HIS A 32 -27.30 -12.72 -20.99
CA HIS A 32 -28.72 -12.91 -21.29
C HIS A 32 -29.67 -12.80 -20.07
N SER A 33 -29.21 -12.21 -18.96
CA SER A 33 -29.96 -12.08 -17.71
C SER A 33 -30.18 -10.62 -17.31
N ALA A 34 -30.81 -9.83 -18.19
CA ALA A 34 -31.09 -8.41 -17.96
C ALA A 34 -31.89 -8.12 -16.68
N TRP A 35 -32.62 -9.12 -16.16
CA TRP A 35 -33.36 -9.03 -14.91
C TRP A 35 -32.47 -8.65 -13.70
N VAL A 36 -31.18 -8.97 -13.71
CA VAL A 36 -30.24 -8.57 -12.64
C VAL A 36 -30.08 -7.05 -12.63
N ALA A 37 -29.90 -6.43 -13.79
CA ALA A 37 -29.81 -4.98 -13.92
C ALA A 37 -31.15 -4.30 -13.60
N GLU A 38 -32.27 -4.86 -14.06
CA GLU A 38 -33.61 -4.34 -13.76
C GLU A 38 -33.90 -4.29 -12.26
N ARG A 39 -33.58 -5.38 -11.54
CA ARG A 39 -33.77 -5.47 -10.09
C ARG A 39 -32.78 -4.60 -9.33
N SER A 40 -31.53 -4.48 -9.79
CA SER A 40 -30.54 -3.57 -9.20
C SER A 40 -31.03 -2.11 -9.26
N TRP A 41 -31.58 -1.69 -10.41
CA TRP A 41 -32.21 -0.38 -10.53
C TRP A 41 -33.38 -0.19 -9.55
N ALA A 42 -34.26 -1.19 -9.45
CA ALA A 42 -35.42 -1.15 -8.56
C ALA A 42 -35.05 -1.11 -7.06
N GLN A 43 -33.88 -1.63 -6.67
CA GLN A 43 -33.37 -1.55 -5.29
C GLN A 43 -32.80 -0.16 -4.92
N GLY A 44 -32.63 0.75 -5.89
CA GLY A 44 -32.27 2.15 -5.64
C GLY A 44 -30.80 2.47 -5.88
N VAL A 45 -30.39 2.46 -7.15
CA VAL A 45 -29.07 2.96 -7.58
C VAL A 45 -28.93 4.43 -7.21
N ASN A 46 -27.81 4.79 -6.59
CA ASN A 46 -27.50 6.12 -6.07
C ASN A 46 -26.00 6.42 -6.24
N ALA A 47 -25.54 7.61 -5.84
CA ALA A 47 -24.19 8.10 -6.10
C ALA A 47 -23.05 7.15 -5.67
N SER A 48 -23.21 6.30 -4.64
CA SER A 48 -22.19 5.32 -4.26
C SER A 48 -21.95 4.28 -5.36
N HIS A 49 -23.00 3.94 -6.12
CA HIS A 49 -22.96 2.96 -7.22
C HIS A 49 -22.33 3.52 -8.51
N ASN A 50 -21.80 4.76 -8.47
CA ASN A 50 -20.92 5.25 -9.52
C ASN A 50 -19.55 4.56 -9.49
N GLN A 51 -19.17 4.00 -8.35
CA GLN A 51 -18.05 3.09 -8.22
C GLN A 51 -18.44 1.71 -8.72
N VAL A 52 -17.58 1.13 -9.57
CA VAL A 52 -17.77 -0.21 -10.16
C VAL A 52 -17.93 -1.27 -9.08
N SER A 53 -17.12 -1.22 -8.01
CA SER A 53 -17.18 -2.18 -6.89
C SER A 53 -18.54 -2.13 -6.18
N ALA A 54 -19.06 -0.95 -5.89
CA ALA A 54 -20.36 -0.77 -5.26
C ALA A 54 -21.51 -1.26 -6.15
N LEU A 55 -21.45 -0.99 -7.46
CA LEU A 55 -22.47 -1.49 -8.40
C LEU A 55 -22.38 -3.02 -8.56
N ALA A 56 -21.18 -3.59 -8.62
CA ALA A 56 -20.97 -5.04 -8.68
C ALA A 56 -21.51 -5.74 -7.43
N ALA A 57 -21.28 -5.16 -6.24
CA ALA A 57 -21.81 -5.67 -4.98
C ALA A 57 -23.35 -5.68 -4.98
N LEU A 58 -23.99 -4.58 -5.40
CA LEU A 58 -25.45 -4.51 -5.53
C LEU A 58 -25.99 -5.59 -6.48
N MET A 59 -25.35 -5.79 -7.63
CA MET A 59 -25.78 -6.81 -8.59
C MET A 59 -25.57 -8.25 -8.06
N ALA A 60 -24.48 -8.49 -7.34
CA ALA A 60 -24.23 -9.78 -6.69
C ALA A 60 -25.27 -10.07 -5.59
N ASP A 61 -25.65 -9.06 -4.81
CA ASP A 61 -26.73 -9.16 -3.82
C ASP A 61 -28.06 -9.50 -4.48
N VAL A 62 -28.40 -8.84 -5.59
CA VAL A 62 -29.58 -9.16 -6.40
C VAL A 62 -29.57 -10.62 -6.88
N LEU A 63 -28.43 -11.13 -7.36
CA LEU A 63 -28.29 -12.52 -7.76
C LEU A 63 -28.46 -13.48 -6.58
N SER A 64 -27.90 -13.16 -5.41
CA SER A 64 -28.00 -13.98 -4.21
C SER A 64 -29.43 -14.12 -3.68
N GLN A 65 -30.25 -13.08 -3.88
CA GLN A 65 -31.66 -13.03 -3.47
C GLN A 65 -32.61 -13.67 -4.50
N ALA A 66 -32.13 -13.98 -5.70
CA ALA A 66 -32.92 -14.66 -6.72
C ALA A 66 -33.24 -16.11 -6.31
N SER A 67 -34.31 -16.66 -6.89
CA SER A 67 -34.65 -18.07 -6.65
C SER A 67 -33.60 -19.01 -7.24
N GLU A 68 -33.44 -20.20 -6.66
CA GLU A 68 -32.51 -21.23 -7.15
C GLU A 68 -32.77 -21.57 -8.63
N GLN A 69 -34.03 -21.51 -9.08
CA GLN A 69 -34.41 -21.71 -10.48
C GLN A 69 -33.84 -20.62 -11.40
N GLU A 70 -33.89 -19.35 -11.00
CA GLU A 70 -33.34 -18.22 -11.76
C GLU A 70 -31.81 -18.27 -11.79
N GLN A 71 -31.18 -18.58 -10.64
CA GLN A 71 -29.73 -18.80 -10.55
C GLN A 71 -29.28 -19.93 -11.47
N MET A 72 -30.00 -21.06 -11.48
CA MET A 72 -29.69 -22.19 -12.36
C MET A 72 -29.87 -21.85 -13.85
N GLN A 73 -30.91 -21.09 -14.21
CA GLN A 73 -31.11 -20.62 -15.59
C GLN A 73 -29.95 -19.74 -16.04
N LEU A 74 -29.53 -18.80 -15.20
CA LEU A 74 -28.39 -17.92 -15.46
C LEU A 74 -27.09 -18.71 -15.60
N ILE A 75 -26.82 -19.66 -14.70
CA ILE A 75 -25.63 -20.54 -14.80
C ILE A 75 -25.63 -21.30 -16.13
N ARG A 76 -26.77 -21.87 -16.54
CA ARG A 76 -26.88 -22.63 -17.80
C ARG A 76 -26.83 -21.76 -19.05
N ALA A 77 -27.11 -20.47 -18.94
CA ALA A 77 -26.99 -19.52 -20.04
C ALA A 77 -25.53 -19.15 -20.34
N HIS A 78 -24.59 -19.42 -19.42
CA HIS A 78 -23.18 -19.12 -19.66
C HIS A 78 -22.57 -20.10 -20.68
N PRO A 79 -21.79 -19.58 -21.65
CA PRO A 79 -21.17 -20.41 -22.67
C PRO A 79 -20.02 -21.26 -22.10
N ASP A 80 -19.74 -22.39 -22.77
CA ASP A 80 -18.58 -23.22 -22.45
C ASP A 80 -17.27 -22.51 -22.84
N LEU A 81 -16.25 -22.66 -21.99
CA LEU A 81 -14.88 -22.27 -22.33
C LEU A 81 -14.34 -23.18 -23.43
N ALA A 82 -13.81 -22.58 -24.51
CA ALA A 82 -13.34 -23.26 -25.71
C ALA A 82 -14.39 -24.21 -26.35
N GLY A 83 -15.68 -23.95 -26.14
CA GLY A 83 -16.77 -24.78 -26.63
C GLY A 83 -17.14 -24.54 -28.10
N LYS A 84 -18.13 -25.28 -28.59
CA LYS A 84 -18.60 -25.20 -29.99
C LYS A 84 -19.06 -23.80 -30.41
N ALA A 85 -19.69 -23.05 -29.50
CA ALA A 85 -20.10 -21.66 -29.74
C ALA A 85 -18.90 -20.73 -30.00
N ALA A 86 -17.77 -20.95 -29.32
CA ALA A 86 -16.53 -20.21 -29.57
C ALA A 86 -15.97 -20.51 -30.96
N LEU A 87 -15.98 -21.78 -31.38
CA LEU A 87 -15.50 -22.22 -32.70
C LEU A 87 -16.40 -21.76 -33.85
N GLN A 88 -17.69 -21.53 -33.59
CA GLN A 88 -18.66 -21.07 -34.57
C GLN A 88 -18.80 -19.54 -34.60
N GLY A 89 -18.11 -18.82 -33.70
CA GLY A 89 -18.21 -17.37 -33.60
C GLY A 89 -19.57 -16.88 -33.10
N GLU A 90 -20.25 -17.69 -32.29
CA GLU A 90 -21.60 -17.44 -31.76
C GLU A 90 -21.57 -16.87 -30.33
N LEU A 91 -20.39 -16.57 -29.79
CA LEU A 91 -20.22 -15.93 -28.49
C LEU A 91 -20.60 -14.44 -28.56
N THR A 92 -21.03 -13.89 -27.41
CA THR A 92 -21.11 -12.43 -27.22
C THR A 92 -19.72 -11.79 -27.33
N ASP A 93 -19.66 -10.50 -27.65
CA ASP A 93 -18.40 -9.76 -27.77
C ASP A 93 -17.58 -9.87 -26.46
N ASP A 94 -18.23 -9.69 -25.30
CA ASP A 94 -17.61 -9.84 -23.97
C ASP A 94 -17.05 -11.25 -23.75
N SER A 95 -17.80 -12.30 -24.09
CA SER A 95 -17.35 -13.69 -23.95
C SER A 95 -16.18 -14.02 -24.89
N THR A 96 -16.15 -13.41 -26.08
CA THR A 96 -15.06 -13.58 -27.04
C THR A 96 -13.76 -12.96 -26.53
N ASP A 97 -13.84 -11.73 -26.01
CA ASP A 97 -12.69 -11.01 -25.45
C ASP A 97 -12.15 -11.71 -24.18
N GLU A 98 -13.03 -12.18 -23.31
CA GLU A 98 -12.67 -12.95 -22.11
C GLU A 98 -11.87 -14.20 -22.46
N GLN A 99 -12.37 -15.04 -23.38
CA GLN A 99 -11.70 -16.29 -23.75
C GLN A 99 -10.39 -16.05 -24.50
N SER A 100 -10.34 -15.04 -25.37
CA SER A 100 -9.11 -14.66 -26.10
C SER A 100 -8.02 -14.17 -25.14
N SER A 101 -8.39 -13.44 -24.08
CA SER A 101 -7.43 -12.94 -23.08
C SER A 101 -6.68 -14.04 -22.32
N ALA A 102 -7.25 -15.25 -22.24
CA ALA A 102 -6.63 -16.42 -21.62
C ALA A 102 -5.87 -17.32 -22.61
N GLY A 103 -5.80 -16.93 -23.89
CA GLY A 103 -5.13 -17.66 -24.97
C GLY A 103 -5.89 -18.89 -25.44
N LEU A 104 -7.21 -18.96 -25.25
CA LEU A 104 -8.04 -20.10 -25.70
C LEU A 104 -8.23 -20.12 -27.22
N ASP A 105 -8.14 -18.97 -27.87
CA ASP A 105 -8.11 -18.78 -29.33
C ASP A 105 -6.85 -19.38 -29.99
N GLN A 106 -5.81 -19.64 -29.18
CA GLN A 106 -4.52 -20.20 -29.60
C GLN A 106 -4.36 -21.68 -29.22
N CYS A 107 -5.44 -22.36 -28.86
CA CYS A 107 -5.42 -23.80 -28.58
C CYS A 107 -5.14 -24.63 -29.84
N THR A 108 -4.33 -25.67 -29.68
CA THR A 108 -4.18 -26.73 -30.69
C THR A 108 -5.45 -27.57 -30.79
N ALA A 109 -5.60 -28.33 -31.88
CA ALA A 109 -6.74 -29.25 -32.03
C ALA A 109 -6.83 -30.30 -30.92
N GLU A 110 -5.69 -30.75 -30.39
CA GLU A 110 -5.61 -31.70 -29.27
C GLU A 110 -6.09 -31.05 -27.96
N GLU A 111 -5.67 -29.81 -27.69
CA GLU A 111 -6.11 -29.05 -26.51
C GLU A 111 -7.62 -28.75 -26.57
N LEU A 112 -8.15 -28.37 -27.74
CA LEU A 112 -9.59 -28.15 -27.93
C LEU A 112 -10.41 -29.43 -27.71
N ALA A 113 -9.92 -30.58 -28.19
CA ALA A 113 -10.56 -31.86 -27.93
C ALA A 113 -10.56 -32.20 -26.43
N HIS A 114 -9.48 -31.88 -25.72
CA HIS A 114 -9.39 -32.07 -24.26
C HIS A 114 -10.38 -31.17 -23.51
N PHE A 115 -10.48 -29.88 -23.87
CA PHE A 115 -11.49 -28.98 -23.30
C PHE A 115 -12.92 -29.48 -23.54
N GLN A 116 -13.24 -29.97 -24.75
CA GLN A 116 -14.57 -30.52 -25.03
C GLN A 116 -14.88 -31.75 -24.17
N GLN A 117 -13.91 -32.66 -24.00
CA GLN A 117 -14.07 -33.83 -23.15
C GLN A 117 -14.32 -33.44 -21.68
N LEU A 118 -13.58 -32.46 -21.16
CA LEU A 118 -13.75 -31.95 -19.80
C LEU A 118 -15.08 -31.22 -19.61
N ASN A 119 -15.52 -30.41 -20.59
CA ASN A 119 -16.84 -29.78 -20.60
C ASN A 119 -17.97 -30.82 -20.57
N ASP A 120 -17.88 -31.88 -21.39
CA ASP A 120 -18.88 -32.94 -21.44
C ASP A 120 -18.95 -33.72 -20.11
N ALA A 121 -17.78 -34.03 -19.52
CA ALA A 121 -17.69 -34.69 -18.22
C ALA A 121 -18.27 -33.82 -17.09
N TYR A 122 -17.97 -32.52 -17.12
CA TYR A 122 -18.45 -31.57 -16.12
C TYR A 122 -19.97 -31.41 -16.18
N LYS A 123 -20.54 -31.25 -17.38
CA LYS A 123 -22.00 -31.20 -17.60
C LYS A 123 -22.69 -32.50 -17.19
N ALA A 124 -22.11 -33.65 -17.53
CA ALA A 124 -22.69 -34.94 -17.14
C ALA A 124 -22.76 -35.12 -15.61
N ARG A 125 -21.81 -34.55 -14.87
CA ARG A 125 -21.75 -34.64 -13.40
C ARG A 125 -22.62 -33.61 -12.69
N PHE A 126 -22.61 -32.36 -13.15
CA PHE A 126 -23.18 -31.22 -12.42
C PHE A 126 -24.39 -30.56 -13.08
N ASP A 127 -24.71 -30.92 -14.34
CA ASP A 127 -25.82 -30.37 -15.13
C ASP A 127 -25.74 -28.84 -15.33
N ILE A 128 -24.52 -28.31 -15.26
CA ILE A 128 -24.13 -26.91 -15.48
C ILE A 128 -22.82 -26.84 -16.28
N PRO A 129 -22.56 -25.75 -17.04
CA PRO A 129 -21.28 -25.53 -17.69
C PRO A 129 -20.16 -25.27 -16.66
N PHE A 130 -18.91 -25.51 -17.07
CA PHE A 130 -17.76 -25.09 -16.28
C PHE A 130 -17.54 -23.60 -16.45
N ILE A 131 -17.73 -22.84 -15.37
CA ILE A 131 -17.57 -21.39 -15.36
C ILE A 131 -16.36 -21.05 -14.51
N MET A 132 -15.45 -20.26 -15.09
CA MET A 132 -14.28 -19.72 -14.40
C MET A 132 -14.00 -18.33 -14.98
N ALA A 133 -13.70 -17.36 -14.13
CA ALA A 133 -13.30 -16.04 -14.58
C ALA A 133 -11.88 -16.11 -15.16
N VAL A 134 -11.77 -16.10 -16.50
CA VAL A 134 -10.52 -16.40 -17.22
C VAL A 134 -9.59 -15.20 -17.42
N ARG A 135 -10.06 -13.96 -17.21
CA ARG A 135 -9.21 -12.76 -17.30
C ARG A 135 -8.07 -12.86 -16.26
N HIS A 136 -6.83 -12.68 -16.72
CA HIS A 136 -5.58 -12.92 -15.95
C HIS A 136 -5.26 -14.38 -15.60
N SER A 137 -6.00 -15.35 -16.16
CA SER A 137 -5.63 -16.77 -16.13
C SER A 137 -4.99 -17.18 -17.46
N ASN A 138 -4.42 -18.37 -17.50
CA ASN A 138 -3.98 -19.00 -18.74
C ASN A 138 -4.61 -20.39 -18.90
N ARG A 139 -4.57 -20.93 -20.14
CA ARG A 139 -5.09 -22.27 -20.48
C ARG A 139 -4.67 -23.38 -19.53
N HIS A 140 -3.44 -23.37 -19.00
CA HIS A 140 -2.97 -24.42 -18.08
C HIS A 140 -3.67 -24.33 -16.72
N GLN A 141 -3.90 -23.11 -16.22
CA GLN A 141 -4.66 -22.89 -14.98
C GLN A 141 -6.12 -23.27 -15.14
N ILE A 142 -6.73 -23.03 -16.31
CA ILE A 142 -8.10 -23.43 -16.59
C ILE A 142 -8.22 -24.96 -16.60
N LEU A 143 -7.30 -25.67 -17.27
CA LEU A 143 -7.28 -27.14 -17.28
C LEU A 143 -7.08 -27.73 -15.88
N ALA A 144 -6.14 -27.18 -15.09
CA ALA A 144 -5.97 -27.58 -13.69
C ALA A 144 -7.25 -27.34 -12.86
N GLY A 145 -7.96 -26.24 -13.12
CA GLY A 145 -9.24 -25.94 -12.49
C GLY A 145 -10.33 -26.97 -12.80
N PHE A 146 -10.39 -27.51 -14.03
CA PHE A 146 -11.28 -28.61 -14.37
C PHE A 146 -10.97 -29.88 -13.56
N GLU A 147 -9.70 -30.28 -13.51
CA GLU A 147 -9.26 -31.51 -12.82
C GLU A 147 -9.54 -31.47 -11.32
N GLU A 148 -9.33 -30.32 -10.69
CA GLU A 148 -9.66 -30.08 -9.29
C GLU A 148 -11.18 -30.13 -9.06
N ARG A 149 -11.94 -29.34 -9.83
CA ARG A 149 -13.38 -29.12 -9.58
C ARG A 149 -14.26 -30.30 -9.99
N LEU A 150 -13.80 -31.13 -10.93
CA LEU A 150 -14.47 -32.39 -11.24
C LEU A 150 -14.55 -33.34 -10.04
N GLN A 151 -13.79 -33.12 -8.96
CA GLN A 151 -13.85 -33.94 -7.74
C GLN A 151 -14.89 -33.42 -6.73
N ASN A 152 -15.42 -32.22 -6.92
CA ASN A 152 -16.29 -31.54 -5.94
C ASN A 152 -17.73 -32.09 -5.90
N GLU A 153 -18.43 -31.73 -4.82
CA GLU A 153 -19.86 -32.03 -4.66
C GLU A 153 -20.73 -31.03 -5.45
N PRO A 154 -21.88 -31.44 -6.02
CA PRO A 154 -22.71 -30.56 -6.85
C PRO A 154 -23.11 -29.23 -6.20
N ALA A 155 -23.40 -29.23 -4.89
CA ALA A 155 -23.74 -28.01 -4.16
C ALA A 155 -22.58 -27.02 -4.06
N ALA A 156 -21.34 -27.53 -3.93
CA ALA A 156 -20.15 -26.69 -3.90
C ALA A 156 -19.88 -26.07 -5.28
N GLU A 157 -20.11 -26.82 -6.36
CA GLU A 157 -19.95 -26.29 -7.73
C GLU A 157 -21.03 -25.30 -8.13
N PHE A 158 -22.26 -25.46 -7.64
CA PHE A 158 -23.29 -24.45 -7.82
C PHE A 158 -22.89 -23.12 -7.17
N ALA A 159 -22.48 -23.14 -5.90
CA ALA A 159 -22.01 -21.95 -5.20
C ALA A 159 -20.76 -21.34 -5.86
N ARG A 160 -19.84 -22.20 -6.33
CA ARG A 160 -18.64 -21.76 -7.04
C ARG A 160 -18.97 -21.11 -8.38
N ALA A 161 -19.90 -21.67 -9.15
CA ALA A 161 -20.35 -21.10 -10.42
C ALA A 161 -20.88 -19.66 -10.21
N LEU A 162 -21.74 -19.43 -9.22
CA LEU A 162 -22.22 -18.08 -8.91
C LEU A 162 -21.09 -17.10 -8.53
N ALA A 163 -20.12 -17.56 -7.75
CA ALA A 163 -18.96 -16.74 -7.38
C ALA A 163 -18.09 -16.36 -8.61
N GLU A 164 -17.86 -17.31 -9.52
CA GLU A 164 -17.14 -17.06 -10.77
C GLU A 164 -17.91 -16.11 -11.69
N ILE A 165 -19.25 -16.23 -11.76
CA ILE A 165 -20.09 -15.31 -12.53
C ILE A 165 -20.04 -13.89 -11.97
N ASN A 166 -20.14 -13.70 -10.65
CA ASN A 166 -19.99 -12.37 -10.05
C ASN A 166 -18.62 -11.76 -10.38
N ARG A 167 -17.57 -12.58 -10.48
CA ARG A 167 -16.23 -12.14 -10.85
C ARG A 167 -16.13 -11.77 -12.33
N ILE A 168 -16.78 -12.52 -13.22
CA ILE A 168 -16.92 -12.19 -14.64
C ILE A 168 -17.68 -10.86 -14.80
N ALA A 169 -18.81 -10.72 -14.12
CA ALA A 169 -19.62 -9.49 -14.11
C ALA A 169 -18.80 -8.27 -13.68
N LEU A 170 -17.96 -8.40 -12.64
CA LEU A 170 -17.04 -7.34 -12.22
C LEU A 170 -16.07 -6.94 -13.34
N PHE A 171 -15.47 -7.90 -14.06
CA PHE A 171 -14.57 -7.61 -15.18
C PHE A 171 -15.28 -6.92 -16.35
N ARG A 172 -16.53 -7.28 -16.63
CA ARG A 172 -17.34 -6.61 -17.66
C ARG A 172 -17.66 -5.17 -17.25
N LEU A 173 -18.08 -4.94 -16.00
CA LEU A 173 -18.32 -3.59 -15.47
C LEU A 173 -17.06 -2.72 -15.53
N GLN A 174 -15.88 -3.27 -15.22
CA GLN A 174 -14.59 -2.58 -15.33
C GLN A 174 -14.26 -2.19 -16.77
N THR A 175 -14.61 -3.03 -17.75
CA THR A 175 -14.38 -2.74 -19.17
C THR A 175 -15.24 -1.56 -19.66
N GLN A 176 -16.39 -1.34 -19.02
CA GLN A 176 -17.26 -0.19 -19.28
C GLN A 176 -16.91 1.07 -18.46
N ALA A 177 -15.86 1.01 -17.63
CA ALA A 177 -15.34 2.13 -16.84
C ALA A 177 -13.99 2.61 -17.39
N GLU A 178 -13.68 3.90 -17.25
CA GLU A 178 -12.32 4.39 -17.50
C GLU A 178 -11.50 4.18 -16.21
N PRO A 179 -10.22 3.75 -16.30
CA PRO A 179 -9.37 3.65 -15.12
C PRO A 179 -9.27 5.03 -14.47
N LEU A 180 -9.66 5.14 -13.19
CA LEU A 180 -9.47 6.39 -12.48
C LEU A 180 -7.98 6.66 -12.36
N TYR A 181 -7.64 7.94 -12.37
CA TYR A 181 -6.31 8.39 -12.02
C TYR A 181 -6.02 7.98 -10.56
N PRO A 182 -5.08 7.04 -10.29
CA PRO A 182 -4.94 6.36 -9.00
C PRO A 182 -4.12 7.20 -8.01
N ARG A 183 -4.24 8.52 -8.08
CA ARG A 183 -3.52 9.47 -7.24
C ARG A 183 -4.48 10.55 -6.81
N ASP A 184 -4.60 10.72 -5.50
CA ASP A 184 -5.31 11.85 -4.95
C ASP A 184 -4.44 13.11 -5.05
N MET A 185 -4.80 14.00 -5.99
CA MET A 185 -4.15 15.31 -6.15
C MET A 185 -4.90 16.42 -5.41
N ILE A 186 -6.02 16.09 -4.77
CA ILE A 186 -6.89 17.02 -4.06
C ILE A 186 -6.56 16.98 -2.57
N GLY A 187 -6.46 15.78 -1.99
CA GLY A 187 -6.36 15.59 -0.54
C GLY A 187 -7.50 16.32 0.16
N TYR A 188 -7.17 17.10 1.19
CA TYR A 188 -8.17 17.94 1.86
C TYR A 188 -8.52 19.25 1.13
N GLY A 189 -7.85 19.56 0.01
CA GLY A 189 -8.00 20.83 -0.68
C GLY A 189 -7.79 22.04 0.24
N ASN A 190 -8.59 23.09 0.05
CA ASN A 190 -8.52 24.31 0.87
C ASN A 190 -9.33 24.21 2.19
N GLN A 191 -9.74 23.00 2.59
CA GLN A 191 -10.51 22.77 3.83
C GLN A 191 -9.92 21.61 4.64
N PRO A 192 -8.66 21.74 5.12
CA PRO A 192 -8.04 20.73 5.96
C PRO A 192 -8.84 20.52 7.26
N PRO A 193 -8.85 19.28 7.79
CA PRO A 193 -9.53 18.98 9.04
C PRO A 193 -8.98 19.85 10.16
N LYS A 194 -9.87 20.33 11.03
CA LYS A 194 -9.46 21.07 12.23
C LYS A 194 -9.00 20.10 13.29
N VAL A 195 -7.71 20.07 13.53
CA VAL A 195 -7.07 19.23 14.54
C VAL A 195 -6.95 20.00 15.85
N THR A 196 -7.21 19.35 16.98
CA THR A 196 -6.89 19.92 18.30
C THR A 196 -5.84 19.05 18.97
N TRP A 197 -4.58 19.37 18.72
CA TRP A 197 -3.46 18.66 19.33
C TRP A 197 -3.49 18.78 20.87
N PRO A 198 -2.92 17.79 21.60
CA PRO A 198 -2.73 17.87 23.04
C PRO A 198 -2.15 19.21 23.50
N GLY A 199 -2.66 19.74 24.61
CA GLY A 199 -2.25 21.05 25.12
C GLY A 199 -2.70 22.24 24.27
N LYS A 200 -3.57 22.04 23.26
CA LYS A 200 -3.92 23.03 22.24
C LYS A 200 -2.69 23.53 21.47
N ALA A 201 -1.73 22.62 21.25
CA ALA A 201 -0.54 22.95 20.49
C ALA A 201 -0.90 23.42 19.07
N ARG A 202 -0.19 24.44 18.60
CA ARG A 202 -0.33 24.98 17.23
C ARG A 202 0.34 24.07 16.21
N ILE A 203 1.31 23.28 16.65
CA ILE A 203 2.08 22.38 15.80
C ILE A 203 2.44 21.11 16.58
N ALA A 204 2.35 19.97 15.90
CA ALA A 204 2.92 18.71 16.37
C ALA A 204 4.30 18.51 15.73
N VAL A 205 5.38 18.47 16.51
CA VAL A 205 6.75 18.28 16.01
C VAL A 205 7.18 16.83 16.24
N GLN A 206 7.57 16.13 15.19
CA GLN A 206 7.88 14.71 15.22
C GLN A 206 9.32 14.47 14.71
N PHE A 207 10.22 14.10 15.62
CA PHE A 207 11.61 13.79 15.28
C PHE A 207 11.79 12.31 14.94
N VAL A 208 12.37 12.03 13.76
CA VAL A 208 12.71 10.69 13.30
C VAL A 208 14.22 10.50 13.31
N ILE A 209 14.70 9.45 13.98
CA ILE A 209 16.07 8.97 13.82
C ILE A 209 16.05 7.68 13.00
N ASN A 210 16.62 7.73 11.80
CA ASN A 210 16.83 6.56 10.95
C ASN A 210 18.05 5.80 11.48
N TYR A 211 17.86 4.50 11.73
CA TYR A 211 18.90 3.58 12.17
C TYR A 211 19.04 2.45 11.13
N GLU A 212 20.02 2.64 10.25
CA GLU A 212 20.17 1.88 9.00
C GLU A 212 21.55 1.21 8.90
N GLU A 213 22.50 1.71 9.69
CA GLU A 213 23.90 1.33 9.69
C GLU A 213 24.10 -0.15 10.06
N GLY A 214 24.61 -0.93 9.10
CA GLY A 214 24.76 -2.39 9.19
C GLY A 214 23.74 -3.17 8.35
N ALA A 215 22.89 -2.48 7.59
CA ALA A 215 21.88 -3.10 6.73
C ALA A 215 21.82 -2.52 5.30
N GLU A 216 22.63 -1.50 5.02
CA GLU A 216 22.82 -0.91 3.69
C GLU A 216 23.39 -1.90 2.67
N ASN A 217 23.50 -1.50 1.41
CA ASN A 217 24.08 -2.36 0.38
C ASN A 217 25.53 -2.74 0.71
N CYS A 218 25.78 -4.03 0.87
CA CYS A 218 27.13 -4.56 1.06
C CYS A 218 27.19 -6.00 0.57
N VAL A 219 28.30 -6.37 -0.08
CA VAL A 219 28.54 -7.76 -0.50
C VAL A 219 28.56 -8.75 0.68
N LEU A 220 28.84 -8.28 1.89
CA LEU A 220 28.75 -9.07 3.13
C LEU A 220 27.30 -9.39 3.53
N HIS A 221 26.33 -8.62 3.03
CA HIS A 221 24.89 -8.83 3.25
C HIS A 221 24.23 -9.62 2.13
N GLY A 222 25.01 -10.02 1.11
CA GLY A 222 24.53 -10.75 -0.07
C GLY A 222 24.16 -9.86 -1.26
N ASP A 223 24.41 -8.54 -1.18
CA ASP A 223 24.08 -7.62 -2.28
C ASP A 223 25.11 -7.67 -3.41
N LYS A 224 24.68 -7.26 -4.61
CA LYS A 224 25.53 -7.30 -5.82
C LYS A 224 26.65 -6.25 -5.83
N ALA A 225 26.53 -5.20 -5.04
CA ALA A 225 27.46 -4.08 -5.02
C ALA A 225 27.51 -3.39 -3.65
N SER A 226 28.51 -2.52 -3.46
CA SER A 226 28.59 -1.65 -2.29
C SER A 226 27.52 -0.54 -2.30
N GLU A 227 27.25 0.03 -1.12
CA GLU A 227 26.44 1.23 -0.97
C GLU A 227 27.03 2.45 -1.70
N ALA A 228 26.15 3.34 -2.11
CA ALA A 228 26.44 4.58 -2.84
C ALA A 228 25.60 5.76 -2.33
N PHE A 229 24.57 5.52 -1.52
CA PHE A 229 23.61 6.51 -1.08
C PHE A 229 23.90 7.02 0.34
N LEU A 230 23.47 8.26 0.61
CA LEU A 230 23.55 8.97 1.90
C LEU A 230 24.87 8.79 2.66
N SER A 231 25.95 9.33 2.09
CA SER A 231 27.27 9.35 2.70
C SER A 231 27.99 10.66 2.42
N GLU A 232 29.17 10.85 3.02
CA GLU A 232 30.05 12.00 2.71
C GLU A 232 30.59 11.98 1.27
N ILE A 233 30.49 10.85 0.57
CA ILE A 233 30.95 10.68 -0.81
C ILE A 233 29.78 10.97 -1.75
N VAL A 234 29.40 12.25 -1.84
CA VAL A 234 28.30 12.68 -2.72
C VAL A 234 28.62 12.33 -4.17
N GLY A 235 27.71 11.60 -4.82
CA GLY A 235 27.93 11.08 -6.18
C GLY A 235 28.71 9.76 -6.25
N ALA A 236 28.94 9.08 -5.12
CA ALA A 236 29.47 7.72 -5.11
C ALA A 236 28.70 6.81 -6.08
N GLN A 237 29.42 5.88 -6.70
CA GLN A 237 28.84 4.83 -7.54
C GLN A 237 28.96 3.51 -6.79
N ALA A 238 27.95 2.66 -6.95
CA ALA A 238 27.99 1.32 -6.37
C ALA A 238 29.12 0.51 -7.03
N LEU A 239 29.95 -0.16 -6.23
CA LEU A 239 31.08 -0.96 -6.72
C LEU A 239 30.67 -2.44 -6.80
N PRO A 240 30.52 -3.03 -8.01
CA PRO A 240 30.03 -4.40 -8.14
C PRO A 240 30.99 -5.44 -7.60
N GLY A 241 30.48 -6.42 -6.85
CA GLY A 241 31.21 -7.60 -6.38
C GLY A 241 32.33 -7.34 -5.39
N VAL A 242 32.51 -6.09 -4.92
CA VAL A 242 33.58 -5.71 -4.00
C VAL A 242 33.05 -4.84 -2.85
N ARG A 243 33.83 -4.80 -1.78
CA ARG A 243 33.62 -3.90 -0.64
C ARG A 243 34.10 -2.49 -0.96
N HIS A 244 33.41 -1.48 -0.45
CA HIS A 244 33.83 -0.09 -0.53
C HIS A 244 34.20 0.39 0.89
N MET A 245 35.47 0.22 1.26
CA MET A 245 35.93 0.42 2.64
C MET A 245 35.62 1.81 3.21
N ASN A 246 35.74 2.86 2.39
CA ASN A 246 35.40 4.22 2.83
C ASN A 246 33.91 4.34 3.16
N MET A 247 33.04 3.81 2.30
CA MET A 247 31.59 3.80 2.49
C MET A 247 31.22 3.05 3.77
N GLU A 248 31.73 1.83 3.95
CA GLU A 248 31.48 1.03 5.15
C GLU A 248 31.88 1.80 6.42
N SER A 249 33.07 2.41 6.44
CA SER A 249 33.54 3.20 7.60
C SER A 249 32.69 4.46 7.87
N ILE A 250 32.04 5.03 6.84
CA ILE A 250 31.11 6.15 7.01
C ILE A 250 29.83 5.68 7.68
N TYR A 251 29.29 4.53 7.28
CA TYR A 251 28.13 3.92 7.92
C TYR A 251 28.48 3.49 9.36
N GLU A 252 29.62 2.83 9.58
CA GLU A 252 30.09 2.47 10.93
C GLU A 252 30.17 3.68 11.88
N TYR A 253 30.48 4.88 11.39
CA TYR A 253 30.47 6.08 12.24
C TYR A 253 29.09 6.34 12.86
N GLY A 254 28.01 6.11 12.10
CA GLY A 254 26.64 6.31 12.57
C GLY A 254 26.32 5.40 13.75
N SER A 255 26.54 4.09 13.61
CA SER A 255 26.27 3.13 14.68
C SER A 255 27.24 3.23 15.88
N ARG A 256 28.51 3.59 15.64
CA ARG A 256 29.54 3.65 16.69
C ARG A 256 29.55 4.94 17.49
N VAL A 257 29.17 6.07 16.88
CA VAL A 257 29.36 7.41 17.47
C VAL A 257 28.14 8.30 17.26
N GLY A 258 27.62 8.36 16.04
CA GLY A 258 26.52 9.26 15.67
C GLY A 258 25.26 9.02 16.50
N PHE A 259 24.85 7.75 16.61
CA PHE A 259 23.70 7.32 17.41
C PHE A 259 23.82 7.77 18.86
N TRP A 260 24.93 7.48 19.54
CA TRP A 260 25.12 7.84 20.95
C TRP A 260 25.11 9.36 21.19
N ARG A 261 25.55 10.15 20.21
CA ARG A 261 25.49 11.61 20.31
C ARG A 261 24.06 12.11 20.21
N LEU A 262 23.25 11.54 19.32
CA LEU A 262 21.82 11.86 19.20
C LEU A 262 21.04 11.36 20.42
N HIS A 263 21.27 10.13 20.86
CA HIS A 263 20.69 9.56 22.08
C HIS A 263 20.89 10.47 23.28
N LYS A 264 22.13 10.89 23.53
CA LYS A 264 22.44 11.86 24.58
C LYS A 264 21.69 13.19 24.39
N LEU A 265 21.71 13.75 23.18
CA LEU A 265 21.12 15.06 22.89
C LEU A 265 19.60 15.11 23.20
N PHE A 266 18.87 14.06 22.79
CA PHE A 266 17.43 13.95 22.98
C PHE A 266 17.06 13.54 24.42
N THR A 267 17.77 12.58 25.02
CA THR A 267 17.48 12.12 26.39
C THR A 267 17.79 13.16 27.45
N GLU A 268 18.85 13.96 27.32
CA GLU A 268 19.14 15.09 28.21
C GLU A 268 18.02 16.15 28.18
N ARG A 269 17.36 16.31 27.03
CA ARG A 269 16.21 17.23 26.84
C ARG A 269 14.86 16.58 27.13
N LYS A 270 14.81 15.27 27.38
CA LYS A 270 13.59 14.47 27.55
C LYS A 270 12.62 14.62 26.37
N LEU A 271 13.16 14.71 25.16
CA LEU A 271 12.35 14.83 23.95
C LEU A 271 12.05 13.43 23.38
N PRO A 272 10.79 13.13 23.05
CA PRO A 272 10.42 11.87 22.44
C PRO A 272 10.95 11.78 21.00
N VAL A 273 11.22 10.55 20.57
CA VAL A 273 11.73 10.22 19.22
C VAL A 273 11.02 8.97 18.71
N THR A 274 10.81 8.93 17.40
CA THR A 274 10.54 7.69 16.68
C THR A 274 11.78 7.27 15.93
N VAL A 275 12.21 6.03 16.13
CA VAL A 275 13.28 5.41 15.37
C VAL A 275 12.67 4.71 14.16
N PHE A 276 13.16 5.03 12.96
CA PHE A 276 12.95 4.21 11.77
C PHE A 276 14.08 3.18 11.72
N GLY A 277 13.82 2.00 12.27
CA GLY A 277 14.82 0.97 12.51
C GLY A 277 14.80 -0.11 11.45
N VAL A 278 15.88 -0.23 10.68
CA VAL A 278 16.04 -1.30 9.70
C VAL A 278 16.35 -2.59 10.46
N ALA A 279 15.57 -3.64 10.25
CA ALA A 279 15.57 -4.79 11.16
C ALA A 279 16.93 -5.48 11.25
N MET A 280 17.66 -5.64 10.13
CA MET A 280 19.03 -6.17 10.14
C MET A 280 20.00 -5.27 10.92
N ALA A 281 19.85 -3.94 10.88
CA ALA A 281 20.70 -3.02 11.63
C ALA A 281 20.45 -3.13 13.13
N LEU A 282 19.17 -3.24 13.53
CA LEU A 282 18.78 -3.46 14.94
C LEU A 282 19.37 -4.77 15.47
N GLU A 283 19.28 -5.86 14.71
CA GLU A 283 19.84 -7.16 15.10
C GLU A 283 21.37 -7.11 15.34
N ARG A 284 22.09 -6.29 14.58
CA ARG A 284 23.55 -6.15 14.70
C ARG A 284 23.99 -5.30 15.89
N ASN A 285 23.13 -4.48 16.48
CA ASN A 285 23.49 -3.59 17.57
C ASN A 285 22.48 -3.62 18.73
N PRO A 286 22.46 -4.71 19.52
CA PRO A 286 21.53 -4.87 20.65
C PRO A 286 21.72 -3.80 21.74
N GLU A 287 22.91 -3.21 21.88
CA GLU A 287 23.15 -2.13 22.85
C GLU A 287 22.41 -0.84 22.45
N ALA A 288 22.38 -0.51 21.16
CA ALA A 288 21.59 0.62 20.66
C ALA A 288 20.09 0.36 20.85
N VAL A 289 19.60 -0.85 20.57
CA VAL A 289 18.20 -1.24 20.80
C VAL A 289 17.84 -1.07 22.29
N ALA A 290 18.67 -1.58 23.20
CA ALA A 290 18.45 -1.42 24.64
C ALA A 290 18.40 0.06 25.07
N ALA A 291 19.24 0.91 24.47
CA ALA A 291 19.25 2.35 24.74
C ALA A 291 18.00 3.07 24.21
N MET A 292 17.47 2.66 23.05
CA MET A 292 16.21 3.18 22.49
C MET A 292 15.03 2.81 23.41
N LEU A 293 14.94 1.54 23.82
CA LEU A 293 13.89 1.05 24.73
C LEU A 293 13.96 1.74 26.10
N SER A 294 15.17 1.90 26.66
CA SER A 294 15.36 2.59 27.94
C SER A 294 14.99 4.08 27.88
N ALA A 295 14.96 4.67 26.69
CA ALA A 295 14.58 6.06 26.48
C ALA A 295 13.08 6.24 26.17
N ASP A 296 12.29 5.15 26.17
CA ASP A 296 10.87 5.13 25.77
C ASP A 296 10.64 5.71 24.36
N TRP A 297 11.61 5.48 23.47
CA TRP A 297 11.47 5.83 22.06
C TRP A 297 10.61 4.80 21.34
N GLU A 298 9.77 5.26 20.42
CA GLU A 298 9.10 4.36 19.49
C GLU A 298 10.14 3.76 18.54
N ILE A 299 10.02 2.47 18.20
CA ILE A 299 10.84 1.81 17.17
C ILE A 299 9.90 1.30 16.08
N ALA A 300 9.73 2.08 15.01
CA ALA A 300 8.95 1.70 13.84
C ALA A 300 9.82 0.90 12.84
N SER A 301 9.16 0.06 12.04
CA SER A 301 9.84 -0.74 11.04
C SER A 301 10.34 0.12 9.90
N HIS A 302 11.64 0.06 9.62
CA HIS A 302 12.26 0.59 8.41
C HIS A 302 12.60 -0.51 7.38
N GLY A 303 11.75 -1.54 7.30
CA GLY A 303 11.97 -2.73 6.49
C GLY A 303 13.07 -3.65 7.03
N TYR A 304 13.31 -4.77 6.34
CA TYR A 304 14.35 -5.73 6.73
C TYR A 304 15.75 -5.27 6.31
N ARG A 305 15.85 -4.72 5.10
CA ARG A 305 17.07 -4.23 4.45
C ARG A 305 16.91 -2.77 4.05
N TRP A 306 17.99 -2.02 4.11
CA TRP A 306 18.03 -0.64 3.60
C TRP A 306 18.52 -0.62 2.15
N ILE A 307 17.65 -1.05 1.25
CA ILE A 307 17.92 -1.14 -0.21
C ILE A 307 16.78 -0.49 -0.99
N ASP A 308 16.92 -0.42 -2.31
CA ASP A 308 15.85 0.03 -3.20
C ASP A 308 14.91 -1.14 -3.53
N TYR A 309 13.62 -0.98 -3.23
CA TYR A 309 12.59 -1.99 -3.49
C TYR A 309 11.85 -1.75 -4.82
N GLN A 310 12.14 -0.67 -5.55
CA GLN A 310 11.42 -0.26 -6.77
C GLN A 310 11.18 -1.40 -7.77
N TYR A 311 12.13 -2.33 -7.89
CA TYR A 311 12.10 -3.45 -8.83
C TYR A 311 12.11 -4.83 -8.16
N MET A 312 11.86 -4.89 -6.85
CA MET A 312 11.79 -6.15 -6.14
C MET A 312 10.52 -6.91 -6.53
N ASP A 313 10.62 -8.24 -6.61
CA ASP A 313 9.45 -9.09 -6.78
C ASP A 313 8.53 -8.99 -5.54
N GLU A 314 7.22 -8.95 -5.75
CA GLU A 314 6.25 -8.79 -4.66
C GLU A 314 6.40 -9.87 -3.57
N ALA A 315 6.64 -11.13 -3.97
CA ALA A 315 6.79 -12.21 -3.00
C ALA A 315 8.06 -12.05 -2.16
N GLU A 316 9.13 -11.54 -2.75
CA GLU A 316 10.39 -11.23 -2.05
C GLU A 316 10.20 -10.03 -1.10
N GLU A 317 9.53 -8.97 -1.54
CA GLU A 317 9.23 -7.81 -0.70
C GLU A 317 8.34 -8.19 0.49
N LYS A 318 7.30 -9.00 0.25
CA LYS A 318 6.45 -9.54 1.32
C LYS A 318 7.25 -10.39 2.29
N ALA A 319 8.17 -11.23 1.81
CA ALA A 319 9.06 -12.00 2.67
C ALA A 319 9.97 -11.09 3.51
N HIS A 320 10.51 -10.01 2.93
CA HIS A 320 11.28 -9.00 3.66
C HIS A 320 10.44 -8.28 4.73
N MET A 321 9.19 -7.92 4.44
CA MET A 321 8.27 -7.32 5.42
C MET A 321 8.04 -8.24 6.61
N LEU A 322 7.67 -9.51 6.35
CA LEU A 322 7.44 -10.49 7.41
C LEU A 322 8.71 -10.75 8.24
N LYS A 323 9.87 -10.78 7.57
CA LYS A 323 11.17 -10.91 8.25
C LYS A 323 11.48 -9.71 9.14
N ALA A 324 11.15 -8.50 8.68
CA ALA A 324 11.31 -7.29 9.49
C ALA A 324 10.45 -7.36 10.76
N ILE A 325 9.16 -7.73 10.63
CA ILE A 325 8.24 -7.88 11.77
C ILE A 325 8.76 -8.91 12.77
N GLU A 326 9.23 -10.08 12.31
CA GLU A 326 9.82 -11.11 13.17
C GLU A 326 11.03 -10.60 13.95
N ILE A 327 12.00 -10.00 13.24
CA ILE A 327 13.22 -9.51 13.89
C ILE A 327 12.90 -8.38 14.87
N HIS A 328 12.07 -7.41 14.49
CA HIS A 328 11.62 -6.34 15.40
C HIS A 328 11.03 -6.94 16.67
N THR A 329 10.06 -7.85 16.53
CA THR A 329 9.43 -8.53 17.68
C THR A 329 10.46 -9.21 18.58
N ARG A 330 11.46 -9.88 17.99
CA ARG A 330 12.51 -10.56 18.73
C ARG A 330 13.46 -9.61 19.45
N VAL A 331 13.89 -8.52 18.81
CA VAL A 331 14.94 -7.64 19.37
C VAL A 331 14.40 -6.53 20.26
N THR A 332 13.15 -6.08 20.05
CA THR A 332 12.51 -5.04 20.86
C THR A 332 11.56 -5.61 21.91
N GLY A 333 11.13 -6.86 21.74
CA GLY A 333 10.15 -7.54 22.59
C GLY A 333 8.69 -7.30 22.18
N GLN A 334 8.42 -6.47 21.17
CA GLN A 334 7.08 -6.20 20.65
C GLN A 334 7.10 -6.03 19.12
N ARG A 335 5.98 -6.36 18.45
CA ARG A 335 5.88 -6.10 17.01
C ARG A 335 5.98 -4.60 16.72
N PRO A 336 6.52 -4.19 15.57
CA PRO A 336 6.44 -2.79 15.15
C PRO A 336 4.99 -2.46 14.77
N THR A 337 4.55 -1.26 15.13
CA THR A 337 3.22 -0.73 14.82
C THR A 337 3.27 0.41 13.80
N GLY A 338 4.44 0.99 13.54
CA GLY A 338 4.69 1.92 12.45
C GLY A 338 5.49 1.29 11.32
N TRP A 339 5.24 1.73 10.08
CA TRP A 339 6.00 1.34 8.89
C TRP A 339 6.50 2.56 8.11
N TYR A 340 7.73 2.47 7.62
CA TYR A 340 8.32 3.35 6.61
C TYR A 340 9.35 2.57 5.81
N LEU A 341 9.29 2.50 4.49
CA LEU A 341 10.32 1.83 3.68
C LEU A 341 11.25 2.83 2.97
N GLY A 342 10.74 4.02 2.65
CA GLY A 342 11.43 5.08 1.95
C GLY A 342 11.51 4.84 0.44
N ARG A 343 12.34 3.89 0.01
CA ARG A 343 12.52 3.54 -1.41
C ARG A 343 11.59 2.40 -1.81
N CYS A 344 10.30 2.73 -1.87
CA CYS A 344 9.20 1.80 -2.09
C CYS A 344 9.18 1.18 -3.50
N SER A 345 8.56 0.01 -3.59
CA SER A 345 8.03 -0.54 -4.83
C SER A 345 6.60 0.00 -5.07
N PRO A 346 6.02 -0.23 -6.27
CA PRO A 346 4.60 0.03 -6.51
C PRO A 346 3.65 -0.83 -5.65
N ASN A 347 4.14 -1.88 -4.99
CA ASN A 347 3.36 -2.79 -4.15
C ASN A 347 3.44 -2.45 -2.65
N THR A 348 4.41 -1.65 -2.21
CA THR A 348 4.70 -1.45 -0.77
C THR A 348 3.48 -1.01 0.02
N HIS A 349 2.75 0.02 -0.46
CA HIS A 349 1.55 0.54 0.24
C HIS A 349 0.49 -0.54 0.43
N ARG A 350 0.21 -1.29 -0.64
CA ARG A 350 -0.74 -2.41 -0.61
C ARG A 350 -0.30 -3.51 0.34
N LEU A 351 0.97 -3.94 0.28
CA LEU A 351 1.48 -4.98 1.17
C LEU A 351 1.38 -4.57 2.65
N VAL A 352 1.63 -3.30 2.96
CA VAL A 352 1.50 -2.77 4.33
C VAL A 352 0.05 -2.80 4.79
N ALA A 353 -0.87 -2.34 3.95
CA ALA A 353 -2.31 -2.34 4.25
C ALA A 353 -2.87 -3.78 4.37
N GLU A 354 -2.45 -4.70 3.49
CA GLU A 354 -2.83 -6.12 3.52
C GLU A 354 -2.29 -6.87 4.76
N GLU A 355 -1.13 -6.49 5.31
CA GLU A 355 -0.64 -7.09 6.56
C GLU A 355 -1.54 -6.73 7.74
N GLY A 356 -2.11 -5.52 7.74
CA GLY A 356 -3.21 -5.11 8.61
C GLY A 356 -2.86 -4.88 10.08
N GLY A 357 -1.59 -5.01 10.48
CA GLY A 357 -1.12 -4.84 11.85
C GLY A 357 -0.37 -3.53 12.12
N PHE A 358 -0.27 -2.64 11.14
CA PHE A 358 0.36 -1.32 11.30
C PHE A 358 -0.67 -0.24 11.64
N ALA A 359 -0.42 0.49 12.73
CA ALA A 359 -1.22 1.65 13.13
C ALA A 359 -1.04 2.83 12.16
N TYR A 360 0.12 2.96 11.53
CA TYR A 360 0.36 3.94 10.48
C TYR A 360 1.41 3.48 9.47
N ASN A 361 1.35 4.06 8.27
CA ASN A 361 2.38 4.04 7.25
C ASN A 361 2.89 5.48 7.01
N ALA A 362 4.19 5.68 6.93
CA ALA A 362 4.82 6.98 6.71
C ALA A 362 5.41 7.17 5.30
N ASP A 363 5.21 6.21 4.38
CA ASP A 363 5.67 6.28 2.98
C ASP A 363 4.85 7.26 2.11
N SER A 364 4.61 8.46 2.62
CA SER A 364 4.02 9.56 1.87
C SER A 364 4.67 10.88 2.25
N TYR A 365 4.72 11.79 1.29
CA TYR A 365 5.29 13.14 1.42
C TYR A 365 4.29 14.21 0.98
N ALA A 366 2.99 13.88 1.02
CA ALA A 366 1.96 14.60 0.26
C ALA A 366 1.11 15.58 1.10
N ASP A 367 1.28 15.65 2.41
CA ASP A 367 0.45 16.51 3.27
C ASP A 367 1.17 16.89 4.59
N ASP A 368 0.65 17.90 5.28
CA ASP A 368 1.10 18.41 6.58
C ASP A 368 0.25 17.87 7.75
N VAL A 369 -0.71 16.99 7.48
CA VAL A 369 -1.51 16.23 8.47
C VAL A 369 -1.64 14.76 8.09
N PRO A 370 -1.88 13.87 9.06
CA PRO A 370 -2.27 12.50 8.77
C PRO A 370 -3.56 12.43 7.92
N TYR A 371 -3.71 11.35 7.14
CA TYR A 371 -4.91 11.08 6.35
C TYR A 371 -5.12 9.58 6.14
N TRP A 372 -6.35 9.17 5.83
CA TRP A 372 -6.67 7.77 5.61
C TRP A 372 -6.54 7.40 4.14
N ASP A 373 -5.79 6.34 3.86
CA ASP A 373 -5.73 5.67 2.56
C ASP A 373 -6.63 4.43 2.62
N ALA A 374 -7.66 4.39 1.76
CA ALA A 374 -8.63 3.29 1.70
C ALA A 374 -8.49 2.46 0.41
N ASP A 375 -7.41 2.62 -0.33
CA ASP A 375 -7.23 1.98 -1.64
C ASP A 375 -6.93 0.48 -1.52
N PHE A 376 -6.39 0.02 -0.37
CA PHE A 376 -5.91 -1.34 -0.16
C PHE A 376 -6.30 -1.92 1.20
N GLY A 377 -6.32 -3.26 1.29
CA GLY A 377 -6.58 -4.01 2.52
C GLY A 377 -8.06 -3.99 2.97
N ASP A 378 -8.36 -4.72 4.04
CA ASP A 378 -9.73 -4.81 4.59
C ASP A 378 -10.14 -3.56 5.39
N LYS A 379 -9.18 -2.71 5.75
CA LYS A 379 -9.36 -1.50 6.56
C LYS A 379 -8.51 -0.37 6.01
N PRO A 380 -8.98 0.89 6.08
CA PRO A 380 -8.16 2.04 5.71
C PRO A 380 -6.85 2.07 6.51
N GLN A 381 -5.75 2.30 5.81
CA GLN A 381 -4.43 2.50 6.37
C GLN A 381 -4.25 3.99 6.71
N LEU A 382 -3.95 4.30 7.97
CA LEU A 382 -3.59 5.66 8.32
C LEU A 382 -2.21 5.98 7.73
N ILE A 383 -2.13 7.07 6.98
CA ILE A 383 -0.89 7.67 6.53
C ILE A 383 -0.52 8.79 7.50
N VAL A 384 0.72 8.77 8.00
CA VAL A 384 1.31 9.87 8.78
C VAL A 384 2.50 10.41 7.97
N PRO A 385 2.32 11.46 7.15
CA PRO A 385 3.28 11.87 6.13
C PRO A 385 4.65 12.30 6.67
N TYR A 386 5.71 11.82 6.02
CA TYR A 386 7.11 12.09 6.34
C TYR A 386 7.69 13.20 5.44
N THR A 387 9.02 13.40 5.48
CA THR A 387 9.72 14.50 4.80
C THR A 387 11.02 14.04 4.14
N LEU A 388 11.32 14.61 2.97
CA LEU A 388 12.62 14.52 2.30
C LEU A 388 13.35 15.88 2.25
N ASP A 389 12.72 16.94 2.75
CA ASP A 389 13.20 18.31 2.70
C ASP A 389 13.65 18.82 4.07
N ALA A 390 12.82 18.71 5.11
CA ALA A 390 13.17 18.90 6.52
C ALA A 390 13.94 17.68 7.06
N ASN A 391 15.00 17.30 6.34
CA ASN A 391 15.69 16.04 6.50
C ASN A 391 17.21 16.23 6.32
N ASP A 392 18.01 15.71 7.25
CA ASP A 392 19.47 15.82 7.20
C ASP A 392 20.09 15.00 6.06
N MET A 393 19.34 14.12 5.39
CA MET A 393 19.76 13.45 4.15
C MET A 393 20.26 14.46 3.11
N ARG A 394 19.76 15.70 3.16
CA ARG A 394 20.15 16.79 2.28
C ARG A 394 21.60 17.22 2.46
N PHE A 395 22.27 16.91 3.58
CA PHE A 395 23.72 17.08 3.68
C PHE A 395 24.51 16.15 2.74
N ALA A 396 23.89 15.09 2.24
CA ALA A 396 24.48 14.10 1.34
C ALA A 396 23.83 14.11 -0.07
N SER A 397 23.03 15.14 -0.38
CA SER A 397 22.36 15.30 -1.67
C SER A 397 23.01 16.38 -2.52
N PRO A 398 23.02 16.28 -3.87
CA PRO A 398 23.69 17.25 -4.74
C PRO A 398 23.32 18.73 -4.52
N GLN A 399 22.06 19.03 -4.20
CA GLN A 399 21.62 20.41 -3.97
C GLN A 399 21.83 20.88 -2.52
N GLY A 400 21.88 19.96 -1.56
CA GLY A 400 21.40 20.23 -0.20
C GLY A 400 22.32 21.04 0.72
N PHE A 401 22.22 20.79 2.03
CA PHE A 401 22.83 21.66 3.03
C PHE A 401 24.35 21.51 3.06
N ASN A 402 25.06 22.61 2.92
CA ASN A 402 26.53 22.67 2.99
C ASN A 402 27.03 22.93 4.42
N ALA A 403 26.19 23.48 5.29
CA ALA A 403 26.54 23.85 6.66
C ALA A 403 25.34 23.70 7.61
N GLY A 404 25.63 23.52 8.89
CA GLY A 404 24.60 23.39 9.94
C GLY A 404 23.59 24.54 9.94
N ASP A 405 24.04 25.79 9.75
CA ASP A 405 23.15 26.95 9.73
C ASP A 405 22.07 26.89 8.65
N GLN A 406 22.37 26.29 7.50
CA GLN A 406 21.38 26.13 6.43
C GLN A 406 20.28 25.15 6.85
N PHE A 407 20.64 24.05 7.51
CA PHE A 407 19.68 23.10 8.05
C PHE A 407 18.86 23.72 9.17
N PHE A 408 19.50 24.39 10.14
CA PHE A 408 18.79 25.07 11.22
C PHE A 408 17.79 26.10 10.68
N ASN A 409 18.20 26.96 9.75
CA ASN A 409 17.31 27.98 9.19
C ASN A 409 16.14 27.35 8.44
N TYR A 410 16.39 26.28 7.66
CA TYR A 410 15.32 25.56 6.97
C TYR A 410 14.29 25.02 7.97
N LEU A 411 14.74 24.31 9.00
CA LEU A 411 13.85 23.78 10.04
C LEU A 411 13.11 24.89 10.79
N LYS A 412 13.80 25.98 11.11
CA LYS A 412 13.20 27.14 11.79
C LYS A 412 12.11 27.79 10.95
N ASP A 413 12.37 28.03 9.67
CA ASP A 413 11.41 28.66 8.77
C ASP A 413 10.18 27.75 8.57
N SER A 414 10.38 26.44 8.38
CA SER A 414 9.28 25.46 8.34
C SER A 414 8.45 25.46 9.63
N PHE A 415 9.10 25.47 10.79
CA PHE A 415 8.42 25.53 12.09
C PHE A 415 7.62 26.82 12.23
N ASP A 416 8.22 27.98 11.95
CA ASP A 416 7.57 29.29 12.12
C ASP A 416 6.35 29.44 11.23
N THR A 417 6.43 28.95 9.99
CA THR A 417 5.29 28.94 9.05
C THR A 417 4.16 28.08 9.60
N LEU A 418 4.43 26.81 9.93
CA LEU A 418 3.40 25.89 10.42
C LEU A 418 2.84 26.30 11.79
N HIS A 419 3.68 26.87 12.67
CA HIS A 419 3.24 27.41 13.97
C HIS A 419 2.32 28.61 13.80
N THR A 420 2.60 29.48 12.84
CA THR A 420 1.74 30.62 12.50
C THR A 420 0.41 30.16 11.92
N GLU A 421 0.42 29.23 10.97
CA GLU A 421 -0.80 28.62 10.40
C GLU A 421 -1.62 27.89 11.47
N GLY A 422 -0.96 27.35 12.48
CA GLY A 422 -1.57 26.67 13.63
C GLY A 422 -2.44 27.55 14.52
N LEU A 423 -2.47 28.87 14.30
CA LEU A 423 -3.50 29.74 14.89
C LEU A 423 -4.92 29.37 14.41
N ASP A 424 -5.04 28.98 13.15
CA ASP A 424 -6.31 28.66 12.51
C ASP A 424 -6.43 27.16 12.18
N THR A 425 -5.35 26.58 11.69
CA THR A 425 -5.32 25.19 11.22
C THR A 425 -4.01 24.50 11.64
N PRO A 426 -3.94 23.90 12.84
CA PRO A 426 -2.76 23.17 13.31
C PRO A 426 -2.31 22.05 12.36
N ARG A 427 -1.00 21.84 12.26
CA ARG A 427 -0.34 20.84 11.40
C ARG A 427 0.71 20.03 12.17
N MET A 428 1.31 19.05 11.50
CA MET A 428 2.50 18.36 11.98
C MET A 428 3.74 18.71 11.16
N MET A 429 4.92 18.57 11.77
CA MET A 429 6.22 18.73 11.11
C MET A 429 7.07 17.51 11.44
N SER A 430 7.46 16.76 10.41
CA SER A 430 8.46 15.70 10.54
C SER A 430 9.87 16.28 10.40
N ILE A 431 10.84 15.73 11.15
CA ILE A 431 12.26 16.04 10.98
C ILE A 431 13.04 14.74 10.84
N GLY A 432 13.60 14.51 9.65
CA GLY A 432 14.38 13.32 9.35
C GLY A 432 15.84 13.47 9.74
N LEU A 433 16.37 12.50 10.51
CA LEU A 433 17.75 12.49 11.00
C LEU A 433 18.40 11.14 10.72
N HIS A 434 19.69 11.12 10.36
CA HIS A 434 20.45 9.88 10.15
C HIS A 434 21.69 9.87 11.05
N CYS A 435 21.93 8.73 11.70
CA CYS A 435 23.02 8.60 12.67
C CYS A 435 24.39 8.97 12.06
N ARG A 436 24.69 8.49 10.85
CA ARG A 436 25.94 8.78 10.14
C ARG A 436 26.07 10.22 9.61
N LEU A 437 24.96 10.97 9.49
CA LEU A 437 24.93 12.32 8.93
C LEU A 437 24.90 13.38 10.03
N VAL A 438 23.72 13.75 10.57
CA VAL A 438 23.61 14.80 11.60
C VAL A 438 24.37 14.44 12.87
N GLY A 439 24.63 13.15 13.13
CA GLY A 439 25.49 12.71 14.21
C GLY A 439 26.94 13.19 14.09
N ARG A 440 27.38 13.79 12.98
CA ARG A 440 28.69 14.44 12.84
C ARG A 440 28.75 15.74 13.67
N PRO A 441 29.90 16.05 14.32
CA PRO A 441 30.01 17.22 15.18
C PRO A 441 29.73 18.55 14.48
N GLY A 442 30.08 18.68 13.19
CA GLY A 442 29.82 19.88 12.40
C GLY A 442 28.34 20.09 12.03
N ARG A 443 27.49 19.07 12.18
CA ARG A 443 26.05 19.13 11.85
C ARG A 443 25.17 19.14 13.09
N ILE A 444 25.50 18.35 14.11
CA ILE A 444 24.66 18.20 15.31
C ILE A 444 24.44 19.50 16.08
N ALA A 445 25.38 20.46 16.00
CA ALA A 445 25.24 21.76 16.65
C ALA A 445 24.01 22.53 16.15
N ALA A 446 23.66 22.38 14.85
CA ALA A 446 22.47 22.99 14.28
C ALA A 446 21.18 22.31 14.78
N LEU A 447 21.19 20.98 14.89
CA LEU A 447 20.09 20.23 15.49
C LEU A 447 19.87 20.66 16.94
N ALA A 448 20.93 20.72 17.75
CA ALA A 448 20.83 21.16 19.15
C ALA A 448 20.17 22.54 19.28
N ARG A 449 20.56 23.50 18.44
CA ARG A 449 19.92 24.83 18.37
C ARG A 449 18.45 24.76 17.99
N PHE A 450 18.06 23.89 17.06
CA PHE A 450 16.67 23.74 16.67
C PHE A 450 15.84 23.09 17.79
N LEU A 451 16.39 22.09 18.50
CA LEU A 451 15.73 21.52 19.68
C LEU A 451 15.49 22.59 20.75
N ASP A 452 16.52 23.40 21.05
CA ASP A 452 16.40 24.51 22.00
C ASP A 452 15.38 25.56 21.53
N TYR A 453 15.28 25.79 20.22
CA TYR A 453 14.29 26.67 19.62
C TYR A 453 12.86 26.15 19.82
N VAL A 454 12.58 24.91 19.44
CA VAL A 454 11.25 24.28 19.61
C VAL A 454 10.85 24.25 21.08
N GLN A 455 11.77 23.93 22.00
CA GLN A 455 11.49 23.93 23.44
C GLN A 455 11.22 25.32 24.05
N SER A 456 11.46 26.40 23.31
CA SER A 456 11.07 27.75 23.74
C SER A 456 9.59 28.09 23.50
N PHE A 457 8.82 27.19 22.86
CA PHE A 457 7.40 27.35 22.57
C PHE A 457 6.55 26.38 23.42
N ASP A 458 5.78 26.92 24.36
CA ASP A 458 4.89 26.12 25.23
C ASP A 458 3.71 25.47 24.47
N ASP A 459 3.41 25.96 23.26
CA ASP A 459 2.33 25.51 22.38
C ASP A 459 2.84 24.68 21.19
N ALA A 460 4.01 24.05 21.33
CA ALA A 460 4.52 23.02 20.41
C ALA A 460 4.47 21.63 21.08
N TRP A 461 3.72 20.70 20.48
CA TRP A 461 3.64 19.33 20.98
C TRP A 461 4.73 18.48 20.32
N VAL A 462 5.80 18.16 21.04
CA VAL A 462 6.81 17.21 20.56
C VAL A 462 6.33 15.79 20.85
N ALA A 463 6.19 14.96 19.81
CA ALA A 463 5.51 13.66 19.88
C ALA A 463 6.32 12.53 19.23
N ARG A 464 6.07 11.29 19.67
CA ARG A 464 6.37 10.11 18.84
C ARG A 464 5.33 10.04 17.73
N ARG A 465 5.67 9.37 16.65
CA ARG A 465 4.79 9.21 15.49
C ARG A 465 3.57 8.35 15.81
N ILE A 466 3.75 7.32 16.65
CA ILE A 466 2.63 6.53 17.18
C ILE A 466 1.65 7.40 17.99
N ASP A 467 2.13 8.39 18.76
CA ASP A 467 1.25 9.25 19.55
C ASP A 467 0.37 10.13 18.62
N ILE A 468 0.93 10.60 17.50
CA ILE A 468 0.17 11.33 16.46
C ILE A 468 -0.85 10.39 15.79
N ALA A 469 -0.45 9.17 15.46
CA ALA A 469 -1.33 8.18 14.84
C ALA A 469 -2.52 7.85 15.75
N GLU A 470 -2.27 7.53 17.02
CA GLU A 470 -3.31 7.23 18.01
C GLU A 470 -4.24 8.43 18.24
N HIS A 471 -3.70 9.64 18.31
CA HIS A 471 -4.50 10.86 18.40
C HIS A 471 -5.42 11.01 17.19
N TRP A 472 -4.88 10.79 15.98
CA TRP A 472 -5.68 10.90 14.75
C TRP A 472 -6.79 9.85 14.70
N GLN A 473 -6.47 8.59 15.03
CA GLN A 473 -7.45 7.51 15.05
C GLN A 473 -8.59 7.77 16.03
N LEU A 474 -8.30 8.41 17.16
CA LEU A 474 -9.30 8.75 18.17
C LEU A 474 -10.19 9.92 17.75
N HIS A 475 -9.63 10.97 17.14
CA HIS A 475 -10.33 12.24 16.89
C HIS A 475 -10.81 12.41 15.45
N HIS A 476 -10.21 11.69 14.51
CA HIS A 476 -10.50 11.71 13.08
C HIS A 476 -10.58 10.25 12.55
N PRO A 477 -11.53 9.43 13.04
CA PRO A 477 -11.65 8.04 12.60
C PRO A 477 -12.01 7.94 11.11
N ALA A 478 -11.63 6.83 10.47
CA ALA A 478 -12.02 6.57 9.09
C ALA A 478 -13.56 6.48 8.96
N GLY A 479 -14.16 7.21 8.03
CA GLY A 479 -15.59 7.12 7.70
C GLY A 479 -16.51 8.21 8.27
N ASN A 480 -16.00 9.42 8.54
CA ASN A 480 -16.83 10.61 8.80
C ASN A 480 -17.03 11.47 7.55
#